data_AF-A0A9E4D276-F1
#
_entry.id   AF-A0A9E4D276-F1
#
_cell.length_a   1.000
_cell.length_b   1.000
_cell.length_c   1.000
_cell.angle_alpha   90.00
_cell.angle_beta   90.00
_cell.angle_gamma   90.00
#
_symmetry.space_group_name_H-M   'P 1'
#
loop_
_entity.id
_entity.type
_entity.pdbx_description
1 polymer ?
#
loop_
_entity_poly.entity_id
_entity_poly.type
_entity_poly.pdbx_seq_one_letter_code
_entity_poly.pdbx_strand_id
1 'polypeptide(L)'
;DGRYGENPNRMQHYYQYQVLIKPSPPNLQELYLGSLDAIGIDTALHDVRFVEDDWESPTLGAWGLGWEVWCDGMEVSQFTYFQQVGGHDCRPVSGELTYGLERLAMYVLGIDHVMDMPFNDPEAPIPLTYGHIFRQTEQEYSRHNFDAATTDMLLRHFEDAEAECERLLAFDPQDPNSGKRIVMAHPAYDQCIK
;
A
#
# COMPACT_ATOMS: atom_id res chain seq x y z
N ASP A 1 -4.95 10.58 5.10
CA ASP A 1 -6.31 10.03 5.31
C ASP A 1 -6.83 9.98 6.74
N GLY A 2 -6.12 10.55 7.73
CA GLY A 2 -6.56 10.47 9.14
C GLY A 2 -7.95 11.04 9.41
N ARG A 3 -8.73 10.34 10.22
CA ARG A 3 -10.10 10.73 10.62
C ARG A 3 -10.37 10.53 12.11
N TYR A 4 -9.33 10.59 12.95
CA TYR A 4 -9.44 10.48 14.42
C TYR A 4 -10.18 9.22 14.91
N GLY A 5 -10.23 8.16 14.08
CA GLY A 5 -10.94 6.93 14.38
C GLY A 5 -12.48 7.03 14.31
N GLU A 6 -13.01 8.11 13.75
CA GLU A 6 -14.46 8.37 13.66
C GLU A 6 -15.06 7.99 12.29
N ASN A 7 -14.23 7.82 11.25
CA ASN A 7 -14.71 7.42 9.94
C ASN A 7 -14.75 5.89 9.84
N PRO A 8 -15.84 5.31 9.28
CA PRO A 8 -15.99 3.85 9.21
C PRO A 8 -15.00 3.16 8.27
N ASN A 9 -14.49 3.87 7.26
CA ASN A 9 -13.77 3.29 6.11
C ASN A 9 -12.43 3.97 5.78
N ARG A 10 -12.05 5.03 6.52
CA ARG A 10 -10.82 5.81 6.26
C ARG A 10 -9.94 5.87 7.50
N MET A 11 -8.66 5.57 7.30
CA MET A 11 -7.63 5.54 8.34
C MET A 11 -6.35 6.19 7.80
N GLN A 12 -5.52 6.78 8.66
CA GLN A 12 -4.19 7.27 8.22
C GLN A 12 -3.18 6.13 7.98
N HIS A 13 -3.36 4.99 8.65
CA HIS A 13 -2.57 3.79 8.48
C HIS A 13 -3.51 2.59 8.30
N TYR A 14 -3.22 1.73 7.32
CA TYR A 14 -4.03 0.57 6.96
C TYR A 14 -3.15 -0.49 6.32
N TYR A 15 -3.65 -1.72 6.20
CA TYR A 15 -2.88 -2.82 5.63
C TYR A 15 -3.26 -3.11 4.18
N GLN A 16 -2.27 -3.03 3.31
CA GLN A 16 -2.35 -3.55 1.97
C GLN A 16 -1.82 -4.99 1.93
N TYR A 17 -2.46 -5.83 1.12
CA TYR A 17 -1.83 -7.05 0.63
C TYR A 17 -1.33 -6.78 -0.79
N GLN A 18 -0.02 -6.90 -0.99
CA GLN A 18 0.63 -6.55 -2.25
C GLN A 18 0.99 -7.81 -3.03
N VAL A 19 0.59 -7.86 -4.30
CA VAL A 19 1.02 -8.90 -5.25
C VAL A 19 1.67 -8.24 -6.45
N LEU A 20 2.87 -8.71 -6.80
CA LEU A 20 3.58 -8.28 -8.00
C LEU A 20 3.98 -9.52 -8.80
N ILE A 21 3.55 -9.60 -10.06
CA ILE A 21 3.86 -10.71 -10.98
C ILE A 21 4.51 -10.14 -12.23
N LYS A 22 5.74 -10.58 -12.52
CA LYS A 22 6.53 -10.14 -13.68
C LYS A 22 7.08 -11.34 -14.45
N PRO A 23 6.70 -11.56 -15.73
CA PRO A 23 5.74 -10.78 -16.52
C PRO A 23 4.30 -10.94 -16.00
N SER A 24 3.44 -9.96 -16.29
CA SER A 24 2.00 -10.06 -16.00
C SER A 24 1.38 -11.26 -16.75
N PRO A 25 0.67 -12.17 -16.07
CA PRO A 25 0.03 -13.32 -16.71
C PRO A 25 -1.22 -12.88 -17.49
N PRO A 26 -1.56 -13.56 -18.60
CA PRO A 26 -2.72 -13.19 -19.42
C PRO A 26 -4.07 -13.39 -18.70
N ASN A 27 -4.09 -14.16 -17.61
CA ASN A 27 -5.28 -14.44 -16.81
C ASN A 27 -5.22 -13.82 -15.40
N LEU A 28 -4.51 -12.68 -15.24
CA LEU A 28 -4.37 -12.01 -13.94
C LEU A 28 -5.72 -11.69 -13.28
N GLN A 29 -6.73 -11.26 -14.05
CA GLN A 29 -8.08 -11.01 -13.53
C GLN A 29 -8.76 -12.27 -13.01
N GLU A 30 -8.60 -13.41 -13.68
CA GLU A 30 -9.15 -14.70 -13.23
C GLU A 30 -8.50 -15.14 -11.92
N LEU A 31 -7.17 -15.00 -11.80
CA LEU A 31 -6.43 -15.30 -10.57
C LEU A 31 -6.90 -14.44 -9.40
N TYR A 32 -7.15 -13.15 -9.64
CA TYR A 32 -7.70 -12.25 -8.64
C TYR A 32 -9.10 -12.65 -8.20
N LEU A 33 -10.02 -12.92 -9.14
CA LEU A 33 -11.39 -13.36 -8.79
C LEU A 33 -11.37 -14.68 -8.00
N GLY A 34 -10.49 -15.61 -8.39
CA GLY A 34 -10.26 -16.84 -7.63
C GLY A 34 -9.70 -16.59 -6.22
N SER A 35 -8.94 -15.52 -6.01
CA SER A 35 -8.46 -15.13 -4.67
C SER A 35 -9.57 -14.56 -3.80
N LEU A 36 -10.55 -13.85 -4.37
CA LEU A 36 -11.73 -13.36 -3.67
C LEU A 36 -12.65 -14.51 -3.24
N ASP A 37 -12.89 -15.47 -4.15
CA ASP A 37 -13.65 -16.69 -3.85
C ASP A 37 -13.01 -17.49 -2.71
N ALA A 38 -11.67 -17.60 -2.73
CA ALA A 38 -10.92 -18.32 -1.69
C ALA A 38 -11.06 -17.72 -0.28
N ILE A 39 -11.42 -16.44 -0.15
CA ILE A 39 -11.68 -15.77 1.13
C ILE A 39 -13.18 -15.62 1.44
N GLY A 40 -14.05 -16.22 0.63
CA GLY A 40 -15.49 -16.27 0.86
C GLY A 40 -16.30 -15.14 0.21
N ILE A 41 -15.72 -14.37 -0.71
CA ILE A 41 -16.45 -13.36 -1.49
C ILE A 41 -16.98 -14.03 -2.78
N ASP A 42 -18.26 -14.38 -2.76
CA ASP A 42 -18.94 -14.96 -3.93
C ASP A 42 -19.34 -13.86 -4.93
N THR A 43 -18.62 -13.80 -6.05
CA THR A 43 -18.86 -12.86 -7.15
C THR A 43 -20.23 -13.03 -7.85
N ALA A 44 -20.97 -14.12 -7.58
CA ALA A 44 -22.35 -14.27 -8.04
C ALA A 44 -23.37 -13.57 -7.12
N LEU A 45 -23.00 -13.31 -5.87
CA LEU A 45 -23.81 -12.61 -4.87
C LEU A 45 -23.42 -11.14 -4.75
N HIS A 46 -22.15 -10.82 -5.00
CA HIS A 46 -21.57 -9.48 -4.91
C HIS A 46 -21.37 -8.85 -6.28
N ASP A 47 -21.71 -7.57 -6.41
CA ASP A 47 -21.50 -6.79 -7.64
C ASP A 47 -20.05 -6.32 -7.73
N VAL A 48 -19.21 -7.14 -8.34
CA VAL A 48 -17.79 -6.85 -8.58
C VAL A 48 -17.61 -6.19 -9.94
N ARG A 49 -17.11 -4.95 -9.94
CA ARG A 49 -16.91 -4.13 -11.13
C ARG A 49 -15.46 -3.70 -11.26
N PHE A 50 -14.94 -3.82 -12.48
CA PHE A 50 -13.66 -3.25 -12.88
C PHE A 50 -13.91 -1.90 -13.53
N VAL A 51 -13.56 -0.83 -12.83
CA VAL A 51 -13.70 0.55 -13.32
C VAL A 51 -12.33 0.99 -13.81
N GLU A 52 -12.23 1.38 -15.09
CA GLU A 52 -10.95 1.83 -15.66
C GLU A 52 -10.42 3.03 -14.88
N ASP A 53 -9.19 2.90 -14.42
CA ASP A 53 -8.46 3.98 -13.76
C ASP A 53 -6.96 3.83 -14.04
N ASP A 54 -6.34 4.95 -14.40
CA ASP A 54 -4.90 5.00 -14.66
C ASP A 54 -4.19 5.33 -13.34
N TRP A 55 -3.16 4.54 -13.02
CA TRP A 55 -2.38 4.76 -11.81
C TRP A 55 -1.13 5.57 -12.12
N GLU A 56 -0.88 6.62 -11.32
CA GLU A 56 0.32 7.44 -11.40
C GLU A 56 0.89 7.70 -10.01
N SER A 57 2.21 7.52 -9.86
CA SER A 57 2.97 7.96 -8.70
C SER A 57 4.14 8.81 -9.16
N PRO A 58 3.95 10.15 -9.23
CA PRO A 58 4.97 11.07 -9.73
C PRO A 58 6.30 10.99 -8.95
N THR A 59 6.24 10.78 -7.64
CA THR A 59 7.42 10.62 -6.76
C THR A 59 8.29 9.41 -7.13
N LEU A 60 7.68 8.37 -7.71
CA LEU A 60 8.38 7.16 -8.15
C LEU A 60 8.69 7.20 -9.65
N GLY A 61 8.32 8.28 -10.36
CA GLY A 61 8.37 8.34 -11.82
C GLY A 61 7.67 7.15 -12.48
N ALA A 62 6.60 6.66 -11.85
CA ALA A 62 5.94 5.41 -12.17
C ALA A 62 4.50 5.66 -12.61
N TRP A 63 4.07 4.94 -13.64
CA TRP A 63 2.69 4.97 -14.11
C TRP A 63 2.31 3.63 -14.75
N GLY A 64 1.01 3.34 -14.76
CA GLY A 64 0.46 2.14 -15.35
C GLY A 64 -1.01 2.27 -15.68
N LEU A 65 -1.47 1.40 -16.58
CA LEU A 65 -2.89 1.27 -16.92
C LEU A 65 -3.53 0.28 -15.95
N GLY A 66 -4.78 0.47 -15.57
CA GLY A 66 -5.35 -0.30 -14.49
C GLY A 66 -6.86 -0.30 -14.39
N TRP A 67 -7.31 -0.86 -13.27
CA TRP A 67 -8.69 -0.83 -12.84
C TRP A 67 -8.75 -0.65 -11.34
N GLU A 68 -9.61 0.23 -10.87
CA GLU A 68 -10.17 0.13 -9.54
C GLU A 68 -11.18 -1.02 -9.53
N VAL A 69 -11.10 -1.90 -8.54
CA VAL A 69 -12.09 -2.96 -8.34
C VAL A 69 -13.04 -2.55 -7.24
N TRP A 70 -14.30 -2.41 -7.61
CA TRP A 70 -15.39 -2.08 -6.70
C TRP A 70 -16.21 -3.32 -6.41
N CYS A 71 -16.48 -3.58 -5.13
CA CYS A 71 -17.38 -4.63 -4.66
C CYS A 71 -18.52 -3.95 -3.91
N ASP A 72 -19.77 -4.14 -4.33
CA ASP A 72 -20.97 -3.57 -3.68
C ASP A 72 -20.86 -2.08 -3.32
N GLY A 73 -20.23 -1.29 -4.21
CA GLY A 73 -20.11 0.16 -4.04
C GLY A 73 -18.96 0.64 -3.15
N MET A 74 -18.03 -0.23 -2.75
CA MET A 74 -16.75 0.15 -2.16
C MET A 74 -15.58 -0.39 -2.98
N GLU A 75 -14.59 0.44 -3.25
CA GLU A 75 -13.32 0.05 -3.85
C GLU A 75 -12.56 -0.88 -2.90
N VAL A 76 -12.23 -2.11 -3.31
CA VAL A 76 -11.59 -3.14 -2.49
C VAL A 76 -10.19 -3.52 -2.95
N SER A 77 -9.83 -3.22 -4.20
CA SER A 77 -8.51 -3.52 -4.75
C SER A 77 -8.17 -2.61 -5.92
N GLN A 78 -6.88 -2.43 -6.18
CA GLN A 78 -6.34 -1.78 -7.37
C GLN A 78 -5.60 -2.80 -8.24
N PHE A 79 -5.83 -2.74 -9.54
CA PHE A 79 -5.01 -3.39 -10.57
C PHE A 79 -4.13 -2.35 -11.25
N THR A 80 -2.85 -2.66 -11.42
CA THR A 80 -1.93 -1.82 -12.19
C THR A 80 -1.04 -2.66 -13.09
N TYR A 81 -0.98 -2.32 -14.37
CA TYR A 81 -0.02 -2.84 -15.34
C TYR A 81 1.05 -1.79 -15.57
N PHE A 82 2.16 -1.89 -14.85
CA PHE A 82 3.23 -0.91 -14.89
C PHE A 82 3.80 -0.74 -16.30
N GLN A 83 3.66 0.46 -16.85
CA GLN A 83 4.27 0.85 -18.11
C GLN A 83 5.64 1.49 -17.86
N GLN A 84 5.79 2.23 -16.76
CA GLN A 84 7.04 2.88 -16.38
C GLN A 84 7.27 2.80 -14.88
N VAL A 85 8.53 2.65 -14.46
CA VAL A 85 8.98 2.78 -13.06
C VAL A 85 10.30 3.53 -13.04
N GLY A 86 10.45 4.55 -12.20
CA GLY A 86 11.68 5.35 -12.09
C GLY A 86 12.06 6.07 -13.39
N GLY A 87 11.09 6.44 -14.23
CA GLY A 87 11.39 7.04 -15.54
C GLY A 87 11.76 6.03 -16.64
N HIS A 88 11.72 4.72 -16.37
CA HIS A 88 12.13 3.68 -17.30
C HIS A 88 10.98 2.78 -17.75
N ASP A 89 10.88 2.54 -19.06
CA ASP A 89 9.93 1.60 -19.65
C ASP A 89 10.05 0.20 -19.04
N CYS A 90 8.92 -0.37 -18.62
CA CYS A 90 8.86 -1.73 -18.10
C CYS A 90 8.87 -2.77 -19.23
N ARG A 91 9.93 -3.59 -19.30
CA ARG A 91 10.06 -4.70 -20.25
C ARG A 91 10.57 -5.96 -19.52
N PRO A 92 9.75 -7.00 -19.31
CA PRO A 92 8.29 -7.05 -19.56
C PRO A 92 7.49 -6.20 -18.56
N VAL A 93 6.23 -5.93 -18.90
CA VAL A 93 5.23 -5.30 -18.02
C VAL A 93 5.01 -6.16 -16.77
N SER A 94 4.97 -5.52 -15.61
CA SER A 94 4.60 -6.13 -14.34
C SER A 94 3.11 -5.93 -14.09
N GLY A 95 2.43 -6.99 -13.65
CA GLY A 95 1.07 -6.89 -13.12
C GLY A 95 1.13 -6.74 -11.61
N GLU A 96 0.41 -5.75 -11.09
CA GLU A 96 0.28 -5.45 -9.68
C GLU A 96 -1.18 -5.60 -9.25
N LEU A 97 -1.37 -6.23 -8.09
CA LEU A 97 -2.64 -6.26 -7.37
C LEU A 97 -2.40 -5.73 -5.97
N THR A 98 -3.18 -4.73 -5.58
CA THR A 98 -3.12 -4.12 -4.25
C THR A 98 -4.48 -4.29 -3.60
N TYR A 99 -4.58 -5.10 -2.55
CA TYR A 99 -5.84 -5.37 -1.86
C TYR A 99 -5.96 -4.50 -0.61
N GLY A 100 -7.10 -3.86 -0.40
CA GLY A 100 -7.42 -3.19 0.86
C GLY A 100 -7.96 -4.19 1.88
N LEU A 101 -7.09 -4.67 2.79
CA LEU A 101 -7.43 -5.79 3.68
C LEU A 101 -8.60 -5.47 4.60
N GLU A 102 -8.65 -4.29 5.21
CA GLU A 102 -9.74 -3.91 6.09
C GLU A 102 -11.09 -3.86 5.36
N ARG A 103 -11.10 -3.33 4.13
CA ARG A 103 -12.32 -3.26 3.31
C ARG A 103 -12.84 -4.65 2.96
N LEU A 104 -11.95 -5.55 2.52
CA LEU A 104 -12.30 -6.94 2.22
C LEU A 104 -12.79 -7.69 3.47
N ALA A 105 -12.10 -7.53 4.61
CA ALA A 105 -12.48 -8.19 5.85
C ALA A 105 -13.84 -7.68 6.37
N MET A 106 -14.10 -6.38 6.29
CA MET A 106 -15.41 -5.79 6.62
C MET A 106 -16.53 -6.41 5.78
N TYR A 107 -16.29 -6.65 4.48
CA TYR A 107 -17.25 -7.35 3.63
C TYR A 107 -17.50 -8.80 4.07
N VAL A 108 -16.42 -9.58 4.20
CA VAL A 108 -16.52 -11.01 4.56
C VAL A 108 -17.20 -11.20 5.92
N LEU A 109 -16.96 -10.28 6.86
CA LEU A 109 -17.52 -10.33 8.22
C LEU A 109 -18.87 -9.61 8.37
N GLY A 110 -19.34 -8.90 7.34
CA GLY A 110 -20.58 -8.14 7.37
C GLY A 110 -20.57 -6.99 8.40
N ILE A 111 -19.47 -6.25 8.47
CA ILE A 111 -19.25 -5.17 9.43
C ILE A 111 -19.21 -3.81 8.71
N ASP A 112 -20.00 -2.84 9.19
CA ASP A 112 -20.11 -1.50 8.58
C ASP A 112 -19.02 -0.51 9.03
N HIS A 113 -18.35 -0.77 10.16
CA HIS A 113 -17.35 0.12 10.72
C HIS A 113 -16.06 -0.64 11.07
N VAL A 114 -14.92 -0.24 10.49
CA VAL A 114 -13.64 -0.94 10.66
C VAL A 114 -13.25 -1.17 12.13
N MET A 115 -13.47 -0.17 12.98
CA MET A 115 -13.14 -0.25 14.42
C MET A 115 -13.96 -1.30 15.21
N ASP A 116 -15.09 -1.76 14.68
CA ASP A 116 -15.93 -2.78 15.31
C ASP A 116 -15.61 -4.20 14.80
N MET A 117 -14.78 -4.30 13.74
CA MET A 117 -14.35 -5.57 13.15
C MET A 117 -13.54 -6.39 14.16
N PRO A 118 -13.79 -7.71 14.31
CA PRO A 118 -12.90 -8.59 15.05
C PRO A 118 -11.47 -8.55 14.52
N PHE A 119 -10.48 -8.32 15.38
CA PHE A 119 -9.06 -8.40 15.04
C PHE A 119 -8.53 -9.84 15.14
N ASN A 120 -9.08 -10.61 16.07
CA ASN A 120 -8.84 -12.04 16.23
C ASN A 120 -10.16 -12.80 16.34
N ASP A 121 -10.07 -14.12 16.52
CA ASP A 121 -11.22 -14.99 16.74
C ASP A 121 -12.09 -14.45 17.92
N PRO A 122 -13.38 -14.14 17.69
CA PRO A 122 -14.30 -13.70 18.75
C PRO A 122 -14.44 -14.69 19.92
N GLU A 123 -14.14 -15.96 19.71
CA GLU A 123 -14.16 -17.02 20.74
C GLU A 123 -12.79 -17.22 21.43
N ALA A 124 -11.78 -16.41 21.07
CA ALA A 124 -10.49 -16.44 21.74
C ALA A 124 -10.63 -16.09 23.24
N PRO A 125 -9.72 -16.55 24.12
CA PRO A 125 -9.76 -16.20 25.55
C PRO A 125 -9.78 -14.70 25.83
N ILE A 126 -9.20 -13.91 24.92
CA ILE A 126 -9.26 -12.45 24.91
C ILE A 126 -9.69 -12.01 23.50
N PRO A 127 -10.99 -11.78 23.28
CA PRO A 127 -11.48 -11.28 22.00
C PRO A 127 -11.17 -9.78 21.87
N LEU A 128 -10.61 -9.39 20.73
CA LEU A 128 -10.19 -8.03 20.44
C LEU A 128 -10.86 -7.57 19.15
N THR A 129 -11.32 -6.32 19.15
CA THR A 129 -11.73 -5.63 17.93
C THR A 129 -10.56 -4.83 17.36
N TYR A 130 -10.67 -4.43 16.10
CA TYR A 130 -9.74 -3.52 15.45
C TYR A 130 -9.60 -2.22 16.24
N GLY A 131 -10.71 -1.72 16.81
CA GLY A 131 -10.73 -0.53 17.65
C GLY A 131 -9.94 -0.69 18.95
N HIS A 132 -9.88 -1.89 19.54
CA HIS A 132 -9.04 -2.15 20.71
C HIS A 132 -7.54 -2.01 20.40
N ILE A 133 -7.13 -2.28 19.15
CA ILE A 133 -5.73 -2.21 18.73
C ILE A 133 -5.38 -0.83 18.17
N PHE A 134 -6.22 -0.27 17.30
CA PHE A 134 -5.84 0.85 16.43
C PHE A 134 -6.55 2.17 16.70
N ARG A 135 -7.66 2.21 17.45
CA ARG A 135 -8.43 3.45 17.65
C ARG A 135 -7.60 4.55 18.29
N GLN A 136 -6.86 4.20 19.35
CA GLN A 136 -5.97 5.14 20.03
C GLN A 136 -4.89 5.66 19.08
N THR A 137 -4.22 4.76 18.36
CA THR A 137 -3.17 5.11 17.40
C THR A 137 -3.69 6.02 16.28
N GLU A 138 -4.87 5.73 15.73
CA GLU A 138 -5.50 6.58 14.69
C GLU A 138 -5.80 7.99 15.21
N GLN A 139 -6.26 8.13 16.46
CA GLN A 139 -6.49 9.43 17.11
C GLN A 139 -5.19 10.20 17.32
N GLU A 140 -4.18 9.54 17.86
CA GLU A 140 -2.87 10.12 18.16
C GLU A 140 -2.17 10.59 16.88
N TYR A 141 -2.10 9.74 15.87
CA TYR A 141 -1.48 10.09 14.58
C TYR A 141 -2.30 11.14 13.83
N SER A 142 -3.64 11.09 13.87
CA SER A 142 -4.45 12.16 13.28
C SER A 142 -4.12 13.50 13.92
N ARG A 143 -4.09 13.57 15.26
CA ARG A 143 -3.73 14.81 15.98
C ARG A 143 -2.30 15.26 15.68
N HIS A 144 -1.36 14.32 15.61
CA HIS A 144 0.03 14.61 15.24
C HIS A 144 0.12 15.21 13.84
N ASN A 145 -0.42 14.51 12.84
CA ASN A 145 -0.33 14.86 11.43
C ASN A 145 -1.00 16.19 11.09
N PHE A 146 -2.12 16.53 11.75
CA PHE A 146 -2.86 17.76 11.48
C PHE A 146 -2.41 18.96 12.31
N ASP A 147 -2.02 18.75 13.57
CA ASP A 147 -1.90 19.87 14.53
C ASP A 147 -0.54 19.97 15.23
N ALA A 148 0.15 18.86 15.47
CA ALA A 148 1.32 18.84 16.35
C ALA A 148 2.67 18.60 15.63
N ALA A 149 2.65 18.28 14.33
CA ALA A 149 3.85 18.07 13.55
C ALA A 149 4.73 19.33 13.51
N THR A 150 6.01 19.18 13.85
CA THR A 150 6.99 20.27 13.73
C THR A 150 7.50 20.33 12.29
N THR A 151 6.87 21.13 11.45
CA THR A 151 7.12 21.18 10.00
C THR A 151 8.56 21.54 9.64
N ASP A 152 9.19 22.45 10.39
CA ASP A 152 10.58 22.85 10.15
C ASP A 152 11.58 21.72 10.44
N MET A 153 11.23 20.81 11.36
CA MET A 153 12.03 19.62 11.62
C MET A 153 11.82 18.58 10.51
N LEU A 154 10.57 18.37 10.09
CA LEU A 154 10.25 17.44 9.00
C LEU A 154 10.93 17.85 7.68
N LEU A 155 10.91 19.13 7.35
CA LEU A 155 11.59 19.64 6.15
C LEU A 155 13.10 19.40 6.22
N ARG A 156 13.74 19.65 7.36
CA ARG A 156 15.17 19.36 7.53
C ARG A 156 15.48 17.86 7.40
N HIS A 157 14.65 16.99 7.97
CA HIS A 157 14.84 15.55 7.82
C HIS A 157 14.69 15.10 6.36
N PHE A 158 13.76 15.70 5.61
CA PHE A 158 13.62 15.47 4.18
C PHE A 158 14.89 15.90 3.42
N GLU A 159 15.38 17.12 3.66
CA GLU A 159 16.61 17.63 3.04
C GLU A 159 17.84 16.77 3.39
N ASP A 160 17.96 16.32 4.64
CA ASP A 160 19.04 15.44 5.09
C ASP A 160 18.97 14.06 4.40
N ALA A 161 17.77 13.49 4.26
CA ALA A 161 17.56 12.21 3.58
C ALA A 161 17.86 12.31 2.07
N GLU A 162 17.38 13.36 1.41
CA GLU A 162 17.66 13.64 0.00
C GLU A 162 19.17 13.78 -0.25
N ALA A 163 19.86 14.59 0.56
CA ALA A 163 21.30 14.79 0.43
C ALA A 163 22.10 13.51 0.66
N GLU A 164 21.72 12.67 1.63
CA GLU A 164 22.38 11.38 1.86
C GLU A 164 22.11 10.39 0.72
N CYS A 165 20.90 10.37 0.16
CA CYS A 165 20.56 9.59 -1.03
C CYS A 165 21.50 9.93 -2.20
N GLU A 166 21.61 11.22 -2.54
CA GLU A 166 22.50 11.69 -3.61
C GLU A 166 23.96 11.35 -3.34
N ARG A 167 24.43 11.57 -2.10
CA ARG A 167 25.81 11.27 -1.70
C ARG A 167 26.13 9.79 -1.87
N LEU A 168 25.21 8.89 -1.50
CA LEU A 168 25.38 7.44 -1.63
C LEU A 168 25.40 7.00 -3.09
N LEU A 169 24.56 7.59 -3.95
CA LEU A 169 24.55 7.32 -5.39
C LEU A 169 25.79 7.84 -6.10
N ALA A 170 26.35 8.96 -5.66
CA ALA A 170 27.58 9.56 -6.20
C ALA A 170 28.87 8.91 -5.65
N PHE A 171 28.77 8.03 -4.65
CA PHE A 171 29.92 7.41 -4.01
C PHE A 171 30.66 6.50 -4.99
N ASP A 172 32.01 6.51 -4.94
CA ASP A 172 32.82 5.68 -5.84
C ASP A 172 32.47 4.20 -5.66
N PRO A 173 31.97 3.53 -6.71
CA PRO A 173 31.60 2.13 -6.60
C PRO A 173 32.82 1.22 -6.45
N GLN A 174 34.05 1.68 -6.69
CA GLN A 174 35.25 0.88 -6.50
C GLN A 174 35.65 0.84 -5.02
N ASP A 175 35.34 -0.25 -4.33
CA ASP A 175 35.72 -0.42 -2.92
C ASP A 175 37.23 -0.73 -2.80
N PRO A 176 38.03 0.11 -2.13
CA PRO A 176 39.46 -0.11 -1.97
C PRO A 176 39.78 -1.28 -1.03
N ASN A 177 38.86 -1.67 -0.15
CA ASN A 177 39.11 -2.71 0.84
C ASN A 177 38.92 -4.11 0.26
N SER A 178 37.81 -4.33 -0.46
CA SER A 178 37.53 -5.63 -1.10
C SER A 178 38.03 -5.73 -2.53
N GLY A 179 38.37 -4.61 -3.18
CA GLY A 179 38.71 -4.55 -4.60
C GLY A 179 37.51 -4.76 -5.53
N LYS A 180 36.29 -4.85 -5.00
CA LYS A 180 35.07 -5.10 -5.79
C LYS A 180 34.39 -3.79 -6.20
N ARG A 181 33.61 -3.87 -7.28
CA ARG A 181 32.65 -2.81 -7.65
C ARG A 181 31.33 -3.02 -6.91
N ILE A 182 30.98 -2.11 -6.00
CA ILE A 182 29.78 -2.15 -5.15
C ILE A 182 29.02 -0.84 -5.30
N VAL A 183 27.85 -0.87 -5.93
CA VAL A 183 26.94 0.29 -6.01
C VAL A 183 25.97 0.23 -4.83
N MET A 184 25.87 1.32 -4.06
CA MET A 184 25.05 1.38 -2.85
C MET A 184 23.59 1.80 -3.13
N ALA A 185 22.95 1.15 -4.10
CA ALA A 185 21.58 1.50 -4.50
C ALA A 185 20.54 1.25 -3.38
N HIS A 186 20.68 0.15 -2.61
CA HIS A 186 19.73 -0.16 -1.54
C HIS A 186 19.79 0.85 -0.37
N PRO A 187 20.97 1.18 0.20
CA PRO A 187 21.05 2.23 1.22
C PRO A 187 20.59 3.60 0.72
N ALA A 188 20.81 3.93 -0.55
CA ALA A 188 20.28 5.16 -1.14
C ALA A 188 18.75 5.12 -1.21
N TYR A 189 18.17 3.99 -1.64
CA TYR A 189 16.73 3.81 -1.68
C TYR A 189 16.08 3.87 -0.29
N ASP A 190 16.76 3.39 0.77
CA ASP A 190 16.29 3.56 2.15
C ASP A 190 16.18 5.03 2.57
N GLN A 191 16.99 5.93 2.00
CA GLN A 191 16.83 7.38 2.21
C GLN A 191 15.72 7.95 1.34
N CYS A 192 15.56 7.46 0.09
CA CYS A 192 14.48 7.86 -0.81
C CYS A 192 13.07 7.56 -0.25
N ILE A 193 12.93 6.53 0.60
CA ILE A 193 11.66 6.17 1.24
C ILE A 193 11.28 7.13 2.39
N LYS A 194 12.29 7.74 3.04
CA LYS A 194 12.07 8.62 4.20
C LYS A 194 11.56 9.98 3.76
#